data_AF-A0A1Q6FZK4-F1
#
_entry.id   AF-A0A1Q6FZK4-F1
#
_cell.length_a   1.000
_cell.length_b   1.000
_cell.length_c   1.000
_cell.angle_alpha   90.00
_cell.angle_beta   90.00
_cell.angle_gamma   90.00
#
_symmetry.space_group_name_H-M   'P 1'
#
loop_
_entity.id
_entity.type
_entity.pdbx_description
1 polymer ?
#
loop_
_entity_poly.entity_id
_entity_poly.type
_entity_poly.pdbx_seq_one_letter_code
_entity_poly.pdbx_strand_id
1 'polypeptide(L)'
;MKVILLSVAVVALCVLGLCFNIIVRKKDFPHYDVGSNEEMRKLGIRCYKDEDAALHSRKCSGNYSDACKECKLYESGSNRRQA
;
A
#
# COMPACT_ATOMS: atom_id res chain seq x y z
N MET A 1 5.22 -23.01 36.82
CA MET A 1 4.13 -22.00 36.92
C MET A 1 4.63 -20.56 36.76
N LYS A 2 5.61 -20.08 37.53
CA LYS A 2 6.16 -18.70 37.41
C LYS A 2 6.63 -18.31 36.00
N VAL A 3 7.32 -19.23 35.32
CA VAL A 3 7.86 -18.99 33.97
C VAL A 3 6.74 -18.82 32.93
N ILE A 4 5.67 -19.63 33.05
CA ILE A 4 4.50 -19.57 32.15
C ILE A 4 3.77 -18.23 32.32
N LEU A 5 3.62 -17.78 33.57
CA LEU A 5 2.98 -16.50 33.87
C LEU A 5 3.79 -15.32 33.30
N LEU A 6 5.12 -15.41 33.36
CA LEU A 6 6.03 -14.41 32.80
C LEU A 6 5.99 -14.40 31.26
N SER A 7 5.96 -15.57 30.60
CA SER A 7 5.84 -15.64 29.15
C SER A 7 4.50 -15.10 28.63
N VAL A 8 3.39 -15.35 29.34
CA VAL A 8 2.08 -14.80 28.96
C VAL A 8 2.07 -13.28 29.08
N ALA A 9 2.67 -12.73 30.15
CA ALA A 9 2.79 -11.29 30.32
C ALA A 9 3.61 -10.62 29.19
N VAL A 10 4.71 -11.24 28.75
CA VAL A 10 5.54 -10.72 27.66
C VAL A 10 4.78 -10.75 26.33
N VAL A 11 4.11 -11.85 26.00
CA VAL A 11 3.31 -11.96 24.75
C VAL A 11 2.19 -10.92 24.74
N ALA A 12 1.48 -10.75 25.86
CA ALA A 12 0.44 -9.74 25.97
C ALA A 12 1.00 -8.32 25.71
N LEU A 13 2.19 -8.00 26.24
CA LEU A 13 2.85 -6.71 26.04
C LEU A 13 3.26 -6.51 24.57
N CYS A 14 3.74 -7.54 23.88
CA CYS A 14 4.05 -7.49 22.46
C CYS A 14 2.81 -7.22 21.59
N VAL A 15 1.69 -7.92 21.87
CA VAL A 15 0.43 -7.72 21.14
C VAL A 15 -0.12 -6.31 21.38
N LEU A 16 -0.10 -5.81 22.62
CA LEU A 16 -0.51 -4.44 22.93
C LEU A 16 0.38 -3.41 22.23
N GLY A 17 1.70 -3.63 22.16
CA GLY A 17 2.63 -2.76 21.44
C GLY A 17 2.35 -2.70 19.93
N LEU A 18 2.07 -3.85 19.31
CA LEU A 18 1.67 -3.93 17.90
C LEU A 18 0.35 -3.18 17.65
N CYS A 19 -0.65 -3.40 18.49
CA CYS A 19 -1.95 -2.73 18.40
C CYS A 19 -1.84 -1.21 18.59
N PHE A 20 -1.04 -0.74 19.55
CA PHE A 20 -0.81 0.68 19.79
C PHE A 20 -0.17 1.38 18.58
N ASN A 21 0.77 0.72 17.90
CA ASN A 21 1.41 1.26 16.71
C ASN A 21 0.42 1.46 15.53
N ILE A 22 -0.56 0.57 15.39
CA ILE A 22 -1.59 0.66 14.34
C ILE A 22 -2.66 1.70 14.72
N ILE A 23 -3.20 1.64 15.94
CA ILE A 23 -4.34 2.46 16.37
C ILE A 23 -3.92 3.90 16.69
N VAL A 24 -2.81 4.10 17.40
CA VAL A 24 -2.42 5.42 17.92
C VAL A 24 -1.53 6.18 16.95
N ARG A 25 -0.59 5.51 16.28
CA ARG A 25 0.28 6.20 15.29
C ARG A 25 -0.33 6.32 13.91
N LYS A 26 -1.54 5.76 13.68
CA LYS A 26 -2.21 5.68 12.37
C LYS A 26 -1.22 5.37 11.24
N LYS A 27 -0.28 4.46 11.51
CA LYS A 27 0.69 4.08 10.50
C LYS A 27 -0.04 3.07 9.63
N ASP A 28 -0.43 3.49 8.43
CA ASP A 28 -0.98 2.57 7.46
C ASP A 28 -0.02 1.39 7.27
N PHE A 29 -0.59 0.20 7.09
CA PHE A 29 0.23 -0.96 6.77
C PHE A 29 1.07 -0.62 5.52
N PRO A 30 2.38 -0.94 5.52
CA PRO A 30 3.24 -0.61 4.39
C PRO A 30 2.65 -1.19 3.11
N HIS A 31 2.42 -0.32 2.13
CA HIS A 31 1.91 -0.72 0.82
C HIS A 31 3.01 -1.46 0.05
N TYR A 32 2.89 -2.78 -0.02
CA TYR A 32 3.78 -3.65 -0.81
C TYR A 32 3.33 -3.82 -2.26
N ASP A 33 2.17 -3.27 -2.62
CA ASP A 33 1.71 -3.29 -4.00
C ASP A 33 2.57 -2.32 -4.83
N VAL A 34 3.30 -2.87 -5.80
CA VAL A 34 4.20 -2.14 -6.71
C VAL A 34 3.50 -0.97 -7.40
N GLY A 35 2.22 -1.14 -7.73
CA GLY A 35 1.43 -0.11 -8.42
C GLY A 35 1.03 1.08 -7.54
N SER A 36 0.83 0.88 -6.24
CA SER A 36 0.35 1.93 -5.33
C SER A 36 1.45 2.57 -4.49
N ASN A 37 2.68 2.03 -4.55
CA ASN A 37 3.81 2.54 -3.77
C ASN A 37 4.66 3.52 -4.58
N GLU A 38 4.58 4.81 -4.23
CA GLU A 38 5.31 5.87 -4.92
C GLU A 38 6.83 5.74 -4.78
N GLU A 39 7.33 5.21 -3.67
CA GLU A 39 8.76 5.01 -3.44
C GLU A 39 9.31 3.93 -4.39
N MET A 40 8.55 2.86 -4.63
CA MET A 40 8.92 1.84 -5.62
C MET A 40 8.90 2.39 -7.05
N ARG A 41 7.94 3.27 -7.35
CA ARG A 41 7.85 3.94 -8.66
C ARG A 41 9.04 4.87 -8.92
N LYS A 42 9.52 5.60 -7.90
CA LYS A 42 10.73 6.44 -8.00
C LYS A 42 11.99 5.61 -8.27
N LEU A 43 12.02 4.37 -7.79
CA LEU A 43 13.10 3.41 -8.05
C LEU A 43 12.98 2.75 -9.44
N GLY A 44 11.97 3.09 -10.24
CA GLY A 44 11.73 2.52 -11.57
C GLY A 44 11.00 1.17 -11.55
N ILE A 45 10.53 0.73 -10.38
CA ILE A 45 9.76 -0.52 -10.26
C ILE A 45 8.29 -0.18 -10.52
N ARG A 46 7.80 -0.54 -11.71
CA ARG A 46 6.43 -0.29 -12.16
C ARG A 46 5.66 -1.59 -12.36
N CYS A 47 4.34 -1.50 -12.24
CA CYS A 47 3.43 -2.61 -12.49
C CYS A 47 3.50 -3.00 -13.98
N TYR A 48 3.63 -4.29 -14.30
CA TYR A 48 3.74 -4.76 -15.68
C TYR A 48 2.60 -4.25 -16.58
N LYS A 49 1.36 -4.20 -16.08
CA LYS A 49 0.21 -3.71 -16.87
C LYS A 49 0.25 -2.20 -17.15
N ASP A 50 0.96 -1.42 -16.33
CA ASP A 50 1.22 0.00 -16.59
C ASP A 50 2.17 0.17 -17.78
N GLU A 51 3.25 -0.62 -17.80
CA GLU A 51 4.20 -0.65 -18.91
C GLU A 51 3.55 -1.17 -20.21
N ASP A 52 2.74 -2.22 -20.11
CA ASP A 52 1.99 -2.77 -21.24
C ASP A 52 0.98 -1.76 -21.81
N ALA A 53 0.27 -1.02 -20.94
CA ALA A 53 -0.64 0.04 -21.37
C ALA A 53 0.11 1.20 -22.05
N ALA A 54 1.26 1.61 -21.51
CA ALA A 54 2.11 2.63 -22.11
C ALA A 54 2.62 2.22 -23.49
N LEU A 55 3.08 0.97 -23.63
CA LEU A 55 3.55 0.40 -24.89
C LEU A 55 2.44 0.40 -25.95
N HIS A 56 1.22 0.07 -25.55
CA HIS A 56 0.04 0.03 -26.43
C HIS A 56 -0.66 1.39 -26.56
N SER A 57 -0.04 2.49 -26.10
CA SER A 57 -0.62 3.85 -26.10
C SER A 57 -2.02 3.92 -25.47
N ARG A 58 -2.34 2.99 -24.57
CA ARG A 58 -3.57 2.97 -23.79
C ARG A 58 -3.41 3.97 -22.65
N LYS A 59 -4.14 5.09 -22.73
CA LYS A 59 -4.16 6.08 -21.65
C LYS A 59 -5.07 5.61 -20.53
N CYS A 60 -4.57 5.60 -19.30
CA CYS A 60 -5.40 5.45 -18.10
C CYS A 60 -6.23 6.73 -17.89
N SER A 61 -7.35 6.88 -18.59
CA SER A 61 -8.26 8.02 -18.45
C SER A 61 -9.72 7.57 -18.44
N GLY A 62 -10.51 8.08 -17.49
CA GLY A 62 -11.95 7.83 -17.43
C GLY A 62 -12.35 6.44 -16.92
N ASN A 63 -13.57 6.03 -17.29
CA ASN A 63 -14.23 4.78 -16.86
C ASN A 63 -13.71 3.57 -17.67
N TYR A 64 -12.66 2.92 -17.18
CA TYR A 64 -12.22 1.56 -17.55
C TYR A 64 -11.18 1.44 -18.68
N SER A 65 -9.90 1.44 -18.26
CA SER A 65 -8.93 0.47 -18.78
C SER A 65 -8.70 -0.57 -17.69
N ASP A 66 -9.08 -1.83 -17.93
CA ASP A 66 -8.93 -2.92 -16.96
C ASP A 66 -7.47 -3.10 -16.52
N ALA A 67 -6.53 -2.76 -17.41
CA ALA A 67 -5.10 -2.74 -17.11
C ALA A 67 -4.73 -1.75 -15.99
N CYS A 68 -5.40 -0.60 -15.92
CA CYS A 68 -5.11 0.46 -14.95
C CYS A 68 -5.83 0.23 -13.60
N LYS A 69 -6.93 -0.53 -13.58
CA LYS A 69 -7.69 -0.85 -12.36
C LYS A 69 -6.91 -1.78 -11.43
N GLU A 70 -6.22 -2.76 -12.00
CA GLU A 70 -5.44 -3.72 -11.22
C GLU A 70 -4.15 -3.16 -10.63
N CYS A 71 -3.55 -2.13 -11.25
CA CYS A 71 -2.33 -1.50 -10.75
C CYS A 71 -2.58 -0.29 -9.83
N LYS A 72 -3.83 0.02 -9.44
CA LYS A 72 -4.19 1.16 -8.56
C LYS A 72 -3.63 2.54 -8.99
N LEU A 73 -3.34 2.74 -10.28
CA LEU A 73 -2.67 3.94 -10.81
C LEU A 73 -3.52 5.22 -10.75
N TYR A 74 -4.82 5.11 -10.48
CA TYR A 74 -5.73 6.26 -10.48
C TYR A 74 -5.54 7.21 -9.29
N GLU A 75 -4.82 6.81 -8.24
CA GLU A 75 -4.64 7.64 -7.05
C GLU A 75 -3.57 8.74 -7.21
N SER A 76 -2.56 8.58 -8.07
CA SER A 76 -1.42 9.51 -8.14
C SER A 76 -1.59 10.72 -9.08
N GLY A 77 -2.78 10.93 -9.67
CA GLY A 77 -2.96 11.96 -10.72
C GLY A 77 -4.29 12.71 -10.74
N SER A 78 -5.25 12.35 -9.89
CA SER A 78 -6.60 12.97 -9.89
C SER A 78 -6.83 13.95 -8.74
N ASN A 79 -5.78 14.56 -8.19
CA ASN A 79 -5.92 15.71 -7.29
C ASN A 79 -5.06 16.89 -7.76
N ARG A 80 -5.27 17.29 -9.02
CA ARG A 80 -4.86 18.62 -9.52
C ARG A 80 -6.00 19.40 -10.20
N ARG A 81 -7.25 18.97 -10.01
CA ARG A 81 -8.52 19.65 -10.36
C ARG A 81 -9.57 18.96 -9.45
N GLN A 82 -10.28 19.57 -8.51
CA GLN A 82 -10.87 20.90 -8.40
C GLN A 82 -10.99 21.29 -6.91
N ALA A 83 -11.20 22.59 -6.68
CA ALA A 83 -11.62 23.22 -5.43
C ALA A 83 -12.86 22.56 -4.79
#